data_AF-A0A3D2IE44-F1
#
_entry.id   AF-A0A3D2IE44-F1
#
_cell.length_a   1.000
_cell.length_b   1.000
_cell.length_c   1.000
_cell.angle_alpha   90.00
_cell.angle_beta   90.00
_cell.angle_gamma   90.00
#
_symmetry.space_group_name_H-M   'P 1'
#
loop_
_entity.id
_entity.type
_entity.pdbx_description
1 polymer ?
#
loop_
_entity_poly.entity_id
_entity_poly.type
_entity_poly.pdbx_seq_one_letter_code
_entity_poly.pdbx_strand_id
1 'polypeptide(L)'
;MSETNPLLNKQSVQGAAKHIEGLLDSKGVISKPQKEEAPVEQKEPKAKAEDNQEVQQQPEAQPQEEAPVQEEASQENASNEQETDLHQVIVNGEKIDVDLEELKAGYQKDADYRRKTEEIALERREINSEKDRLAKTYSTKMDDLNSLVLTLNAEINSDANSKELDRLWDEDPTEAAKIDRKLRRRRETISQAQKKLRDHQQAQFQEVLREEQKKVALKYPELQDPVKGNSLKSNMVNYLLSKGFNDKDVNSVYDSRMFDVIVDGMKYNDNKKLKPTLVSKKVKPSRVVKSGVKSTKEEQTQASRLEKIKMLKKSGRPKDATDLLMRYL
;
A
#
# COMPACT_ATOMS: atom_id res chain seq x y z
N MET A 1 -30.46 -7.21 38.05
CA MET A 1 -31.30 -6.23 37.35
C MET A 1 -30.36 -5.14 36.82
N SER A 2 -29.60 -5.35 35.74
CA SER A 2 -29.97 -5.29 34.31
C SER A 2 -30.59 -3.96 33.89
N GLU A 3 -29.73 -2.98 33.57
CA GLU A 3 -30.08 -1.83 32.71
C GLU A 3 -28.98 -1.76 31.64
N THR A 4 -29.05 -2.71 30.71
CA THR A 4 -28.26 -2.71 29.47
C THR A 4 -28.91 -1.75 28.49
N ASN A 5 -28.20 -0.69 28.13
CA ASN A 5 -28.64 0.33 27.19
C ASN A 5 -28.75 -0.28 25.76
N PRO A 6 -29.94 -0.38 25.14
CA PRO A 6 -30.18 -1.24 23.98
C PRO A 6 -29.81 -0.62 22.62
N LEU A 7 -29.13 0.53 22.58
CA LEU A 7 -28.82 1.26 21.35
C LEU A 7 -27.36 1.14 20.86
N LEU A 8 -26.52 0.32 21.52
CA LEU A 8 -25.19 -0.08 21.01
C LEU A 8 -25.25 -1.19 19.94
N ASN A 9 -26.37 -1.28 19.21
CA ASN A 9 -26.72 -2.44 18.42
C ASN A 9 -26.11 -2.38 17.01
N LYS A 10 -24.91 -2.97 16.85
CA LYS A 10 -24.31 -3.61 15.64
C LYS A 10 -24.19 -2.80 14.32
N GLN A 11 -25.03 -1.81 14.06
CA GLN A 11 -25.02 -0.97 12.86
C GLN A 11 -23.86 0.04 12.87
N SER A 12 -23.42 0.50 14.04
CA SER A 12 -22.32 1.47 14.15
C SER A 12 -20.95 0.82 13.89
N VAL A 13 -20.73 -0.39 14.42
CA VAL A 13 -19.56 -1.22 14.13
C VAL A 13 -19.50 -1.58 12.63
N GLN A 14 -20.65 -1.87 12.02
CA GLN A 14 -20.75 -2.15 10.58
C GLN A 14 -20.49 -0.89 9.73
N GLY A 15 -20.90 0.29 10.18
CA GLY A 15 -20.66 1.56 9.48
C GLY A 15 -19.19 1.98 9.50
N ALA A 16 -18.52 1.85 10.65
CA ALA A 16 -17.10 2.16 10.76
C ALA A 16 -16.20 1.14 10.03
N ALA A 17 -16.56 -0.15 10.09
CA ALA A 17 -15.85 -1.20 9.37
C ALA A 17 -15.87 -0.99 7.84
N LYS A 18 -16.98 -0.49 7.28
CA LYS A 18 -17.15 -0.22 5.84
C LYS A 18 -16.31 0.95 5.31
N HIS A 19 -15.99 1.95 6.13
CA HIS A 19 -15.11 3.05 5.68
C HIS A 19 -13.62 2.67 5.72
N ILE A 20 -13.22 1.83 6.67
CA ILE A 20 -11.89 1.21 6.68
C ILE A 20 -11.77 0.12 5.59
N GLU A 21 -12.88 -0.36 5.04
CA GLU A 21 -12.92 -1.20 3.84
C GLU A 21 -12.40 -0.44 2.61
N GLY A 22 -12.84 0.80 2.40
CA GLY A 22 -12.36 1.66 1.30
C GLY A 22 -10.86 2.02 1.39
N LEU A 23 -10.29 1.96 2.60
CA LEU A 23 -8.86 2.16 2.86
C LEU A 23 -8.01 0.89 2.66
N LEU A 24 -8.58 -0.27 2.34
CA LEU A 24 -7.84 -1.54 2.25
C LEU A 24 -8.27 -2.42 1.06
N ASP A 25 -9.36 -2.10 0.36
CA ASP A 25 -9.80 -2.86 -0.82
C ASP A 25 -8.97 -2.48 -2.05
N SER A 26 -7.95 -3.30 -2.34
CA SER A 26 -7.11 -3.20 -3.54
C SER A 26 -7.77 -3.78 -4.79
N LYS A 27 -9.07 -4.03 -4.78
CA LYS A 27 -9.82 -4.49 -5.95
C LYS A 27 -10.30 -3.30 -6.77
N GLY A 28 -9.42 -2.85 -7.66
CA GLY A 28 -9.83 -2.10 -8.83
C GLY A 28 -10.92 -2.87 -9.59
N VAL A 29 -12.14 -2.33 -9.59
CA VAL A 29 -13.10 -2.59 -10.64
C VAL A 29 -13.05 -1.38 -11.56
N ILE A 30 -12.19 -1.51 -12.57
CA ILE A 30 -12.35 -0.80 -13.83
C ILE A 30 -13.73 -1.22 -14.34
N SER A 31 -14.74 -0.39 -14.09
CA SER A 31 -16.05 -0.53 -14.71
C SER A 31 -15.85 -0.23 -16.19
N LYS A 32 -15.61 -1.27 -16.98
CA LYS A 32 -15.78 -1.23 -18.45
C LYS A 32 -17.19 -0.69 -18.73
N PRO A 33 -17.37 0.35 -19.55
CA PRO A 33 -18.71 0.76 -19.93
C PRO A 33 -19.35 -0.38 -20.72
N GLN A 34 -20.51 -0.84 -20.23
CA GLN A 34 -21.38 -1.74 -20.96
C GLN A 34 -21.81 -1.06 -22.27
N LYS A 35 -21.59 -1.79 -23.35
CA LYS A 35 -21.99 -1.49 -24.71
C LYS A 35 -23.47 -1.85 -24.84
N GLU A 36 -24.29 -0.87 -25.18
CA GLU A 36 -25.71 -1.02 -25.49
C GLU A 36 -25.84 -1.24 -27.02
N GLU A 37 -26.38 -2.38 -27.44
CA GLU A 37 -26.97 -2.62 -28.77
C GLU A 37 -28.41 -2.03 -28.74
N ALA A 38 -29.05 -1.45 -29.76
CA ALA A 38 -29.07 -1.57 -31.23
C ALA A 38 -29.81 -0.30 -31.79
N PRO A 39 -30.21 -0.12 -33.08
CA PRO A 39 -30.15 -1.01 -34.24
C PRO A 39 -29.68 -0.39 -35.58
N VAL A 40 -29.48 -1.31 -36.51
CA VAL A 40 -29.17 -1.22 -37.95
C VAL A 40 -30.26 -0.49 -38.75
N GLU A 41 -29.86 0.30 -39.77
CA GLU A 41 -30.36 0.39 -41.17
C GLU A 41 -29.84 1.72 -41.79
N GLN A 42 -29.18 1.87 -42.96
CA GLN A 42 -29.48 1.41 -44.32
C GLN A 42 -28.27 1.69 -45.27
N LYS A 43 -28.30 1.12 -46.48
CA LYS A 43 -27.20 0.91 -47.46
C LYS A 43 -26.80 2.14 -48.33
N GLU A 44 -25.49 2.17 -48.68
CA GLU A 44 -24.76 2.53 -49.94
C GLU A 44 -25.47 3.13 -51.19
N PRO A 45 -24.78 3.78 -52.19
CA PRO A 45 -23.41 3.46 -52.69
C PRO A 45 -22.45 4.58 -53.23
N LYS A 46 -21.17 4.19 -53.38
CA LYS A 46 -20.10 4.50 -54.39
C LYS A 46 -19.75 5.94 -54.82
N ALA A 47 -18.46 6.32 -54.71
CA ALA A 47 -17.48 6.39 -55.84
C ALA A 47 -16.12 7.07 -55.49
N LYS A 48 -15.01 6.48 -55.99
CA LYS A 48 -13.65 7.01 -56.40
C LYS A 48 -12.85 7.92 -55.43
N ALA A 49 -11.64 7.59 -54.97
CA ALA A 49 -10.33 7.30 -55.62
C ALA A 49 -9.37 8.51 -55.58
N GLU A 50 -8.08 8.21 -55.34
CA GLU A 50 -6.87 9.08 -55.23
C GLU A 50 -6.79 9.96 -53.96
N ASP A 51 -5.65 10.26 -53.34
CA ASP A 51 -4.24 9.85 -53.34
C ASP A 51 -3.57 10.84 -52.36
N ASN A 52 -2.81 10.41 -51.34
CA ASN A 52 -1.48 10.95 -51.02
C ASN A 52 -0.92 10.42 -49.67
N GLN A 53 0.14 9.62 -49.82
CA GLN A 53 1.42 9.66 -49.11
C GLN A 53 1.46 9.74 -47.56
N GLU A 54 1.74 8.58 -46.97
CA GLU A 54 2.33 8.42 -45.64
C GLU A 54 3.82 8.02 -45.85
N VAL A 55 4.75 8.89 -45.45
CA VAL A 55 6.20 8.63 -45.50
C VAL A 55 6.61 7.93 -44.22
N GLN A 56 6.82 6.62 -44.29
CA GLN A 56 7.58 5.85 -43.28
C GLN A 56 9.07 5.89 -43.67
N GLN A 57 9.90 6.46 -42.79
CA GLN A 57 11.36 6.39 -42.91
C GLN A 57 11.86 5.10 -42.26
N GLN A 58 12.51 4.27 -43.07
CA GLN A 58 13.33 3.13 -42.67
C GLN A 58 14.67 3.60 -42.06
N PRO A 59 15.31 2.77 -41.20
CA PRO A 59 16.63 3.05 -40.66
C PRO A 59 17.74 2.75 -41.69
N GLU A 60 18.60 3.74 -41.92
CA GLU A 60 19.84 3.62 -42.70
C GLU A 60 20.86 2.74 -41.96
N ALA A 61 21.24 1.64 -42.61
CA ALA A 61 22.43 0.86 -42.29
C ALA A 61 23.64 1.51 -42.97
N GLN A 62 24.69 1.84 -42.20
CA GLN A 62 25.96 2.29 -42.75
C GLN A 62 26.88 1.10 -43.13
N PRO A 63 27.72 1.26 -44.17
CA PRO A 63 28.37 0.13 -44.87
C PRO A 63 29.70 -0.28 -44.23
N GLN A 64 30.00 -1.58 -44.30
CA GLN A 64 31.33 -2.15 -44.06
C GLN A 64 32.28 -1.77 -45.20
N GLU A 65 33.43 -1.20 -44.85
CA GLU A 65 34.55 -0.95 -45.76
C GLU A 65 35.48 -2.18 -45.75
N GLU A 66 35.51 -2.91 -46.86
CA GLU A 66 36.48 -3.97 -47.14
C GLU A 66 37.81 -3.33 -47.59
N ALA A 67 38.90 -3.62 -46.87
CA ALA A 67 40.26 -3.35 -47.33
C ALA A 67 40.88 -4.63 -47.94
N PRO A 68 41.69 -4.52 -49.01
CA PRO A 68 42.08 -5.67 -49.82
C PRO A 68 43.19 -6.50 -49.18
N VAL A 69 43.07 -7.82 -49.33
CA VAL A 69 44.09 -8.81 -49.00
C VAL A 69 45.17 -8.78 -50.09
N GLN A 70 46.41 -8.49 -49.71
CA GLN A 70 47.58 -8.68 -50.56
C GLN A 70 48.46 -9.75 -49.91
N GLU A 71 48.62 -10.85 -50.63
CA GLU A 71 49.28 -12.08 -50.21
C GLU A 71 50.71 -12.08 -50.77
N GLU A 72 51.72 -11.97 -49.90
CA GLU A 72 53.09 -12.41 -50.20
C GLU A 72 53.67 -13.12 -48.97
N ALA A 73 54.01 -14.39 -49.18
CA ALA A 73 54.64 -15.25 -48.19
C ALA A 73 56.15 -14.99 -48.11
N SER A 74 56.68 -14.88 -46.88
CA SER A 74 58.05 -15.28 -46.57
C SER A 74 58.16 -15.69 -45.10
N GLN A 75 58.69 -16.90 -44.90
CA GLN A 75 58.97 -17.53 -43.61
C GLN A 75 60.14 -16.84 -42.93
N GLU A 76 60.04 -16.54 -41.62
CA GLU A 76 61.14 -16.77 -40.67
C GLU A 76 60.70 -16.59 -39.21
N ASN A 77 61.33 -17.38 -38.34
CA ASN A 77 61.10 -17.53 -36.91
C ASN A 77 61.11 -16.22 -36.11
N ALA A 78 60.08 -16.01 -35.28
CA ALA A 78 60.26 -15.52 -33.91
C ALA A 78 58.99 -15.84 -33.11
N SER A 79 59.16 -16.61 -32.05
CA SER A 79 58.23 -16.81 -30.95
C SER A 79 57.61 -15.49 -30.50
N ASN A 80 56.35 -15.25 -30.87
CA ASN A 80 55.53 -14.22 -30.24
C ASN A 80 54.94 -14.86 -28.98
N GLU A 81 55.66 -14.77 -27.88
CA GLU A 81 55.06 -14.88 -26.55
C GLU A 81 54.02 -13.76 -26.45
N GLN A 82 52.75 -14.08 -26.68
CA GLN A 82 51.65 -13.25 -26.21
C GLN A 82 51.68 -13.34 -24.68
N GLU A 83 52.50 -12.51 -24.05
CA GLU A 83 52.30 -12.15 -22.65
C GLU A 83 50.92 -11.48 -22.60
N THR A 84 49.91 -12.22 -22.14
CA THR A 84 48.63 -11.65 -21.77
C THR A 84 48.92 -10.72 -20.60
N ASP A 85 49.08 -9.43 -20.89
CA ASP A 85 49.42 -8.38 -19.93
C ASP A 85 48.19 -8.12 -19.03
N LEU A 86 47.94 -9.07 -18.14
CA LEU A 86 46.83 -9.11 -17.21
C LEU A 86 47.08 -8.07 -16.12
N HIS A 87 46.19 -7.08 -16.04
CA HIS A 87 46.26 -5.98 -15.09
C HIS A 87 45.31 -6.24 -13.91
N GLN A 88 45.84 -6.22 -12.69
CA GLN A 88 45.03 -6.43 -11.49
C GLN A 88 44.25 -5.15 -11.11
N VAL A 89 42.92 -5.23 -11.14
CA VAL A 89 42.00 -4.14 -10.80
C VAL A 89 41.15 -4.54 -9.59
N ILE A 90 40.87 -3.57 -8.71
CA ILE A 90 40.03 -3.79 -7.53
C ILE A 90 38.63 -3.25 -7.81
N VAL A 91 37.65 -4.14 -7.93
CA VAL A 91 36.22 -3.79 -8.07
C VAL A 91 35.50 -4.26 -6.82
N ASN A 92 34.82 -3.35 -6.10
CA ASN A 92 34.08 -3.66 -4.87
C ASN A 92 34.89 -4.41 -3.78
N GLY A 93 36.22 -4.24 -3.76
CA GLY A 93 37.12 -4.84 -2.77
C GLY A 93 37.70 -6.21 -3.16
N GLU A 94 37.35 -6.75 -4.32
CA GLU A 94 37.90 -8.00 -4.86
C GLU A 94 38.92 -7.68 -5.97
N LYS A 95 40.07 -8.38 -5.95
CA LYS A 95 41.15 -8.22 -6.93
C LYS A 95 40.87 -9.14 -8.12
N ILE A 96 40.66 -8.57 -9.29
CA ILE A 96 40.37 -9.30 -10.53
C ILE A 96 41.45 -8.92 -11.53
N ASP A 97 42.06 -9.94 -12.14
CA ASP A 97 43.05 -9.73 -13.19
C ASP A 97 42.30 -9.63 -14.53
N VAL A 98 42.37 -8.45 -15.15
CA VAL A 98 41.63 -8.10 -16.38
C VAL A 98 42.58 -7.70 -17.48
N ASP A 99 42.20 -7.95 -18.73
CA ASP A 99 42.99 -7.54 -19.90
C ASP A 99 42.84 -6.03 -20.18
N LEU A 100 43.76 -5.46 -20.96
CA LEU A 100 43.78 -4.05 -21.35
C LEU A 100 42.50 -3.61 -22.10
N GLU A 101 41.90 -4.51 -22.89
CA GLU A 101 40.64 -4.25 -23.59
C GLU A 101 39.46 -4.13 -22.62
N GLU A 102 39.40 -4.99 -21.60
CA GLU A 102 38.35 -4.96 -20.57
C GLU A 102 38.48 -3.72 -19.67
N LEU A 103 39.70 -3.29 -19.37
CA LEU A 103 39.99 -2.02 -18.69
C LEU A 103 39.48 -0.81 -19.47
N LYS A 104 39.77 -0.73 -20.77
CA LYS A 104 39.27 0.34 -21.64
C LYS A 104 37.76 0.32 -21.74
N ALA A 105 37.16 -0.87 -21.90
CA ALA A 105 35.70 -1.02 -21.93
C ALA A 105 35.05 -0.65 -20.58
N GLY A 106 35.68 -0.98 -19.45
CA GLY A 106 35.25 -0.60 -18.11
C GLY A 106 35.24 0.91 -17.91
N TYR A 107 36.31 1.59 -18.32
CA TYR A 107 36.39 3.06 -18.24
C TYR A 107 35.35 3.74 -19.15
N GLN A 108 35.15 3.24 -20.37
CA GLN A 108 34.12 3.74 -21.28
C GLN A 108 32.71 3.58 -20.70
N LYS A 109 32.40 2.39 -20.16
CA LYS A 109 31.11 2.12 -19.49
C LYS A 109 30.93 3.00 -18.26
N ASP A 110 31.96 3.15 -17.42
CA ASP A 110 31.92 4.00 -16.23
C ASP A 110 31.69 5.48 -16.58
N ALA A 111 32.37 5.99 -17.61
CA ALA A 111 32.14 7.34 -18.11
C ALA A 111 30.70 7.52 -18.60
N ASP A 112 30.17 6.55 -19.35
CA ASP A 112 28.78 6.53 -19.80
C ASP A 112 27.78 6.44 -18.63
N TYR A 113 28.04 5.59 -17.64
CA TYR A 113 27.19 5.46 -16.46
C TYR A 113 27.21 6.72 -15.61
N ARG A 114 28.37 7.36 -15.43
CA ARG A 114 28.47 8.65 -14.74
C ARG A 114 27.66 9.72 -15.47
N ARG A 115 27.86 9.87 -16.78
CA ARG A 115 27.11 10.82 -17.61
C ARG A 115 25.60 10.57 -17.53
N LYS A 116 25.15 9.32 -17.70
CA LYS A 116 23.73 8.95 -17.60
C LYS A 116 23.17 9.17 -16.19
N THR A 117 23.96 8.89 -15.15
CA THR A 117 23.52 9.09 -13.76
C THR A 117 23.40 10.58 -13.43
N GLU A 118 24.33 11.40 -13.93
CA GLU A 118 24.28 12.85 -13.81
C GLU A 118 23.08 13.41 -14.58
N GLU A 119 22.85 12.97 -15.81
CA GLU A 119 21.69 13.34 -16.62
C GLU A 119 20.37 12.99 -15.93
N ILE A 120 20.23 11.75 -15.42
CA ILE A 120 19.05 11.32 -14.65
C ILE A 120 18.90 12.14 -13.37
N ALA A 121 20.00 12.49 -12.69
CA ALA A 121 19.95 13.30 -11.47
C ALA A 121 19.50 14.74 -11.77
N LEU A 122 19.96 15.33 -12.88
CA LEU A 122 19.51 16.63 -13.37
C LEU A 122 18.04 16.59 -13.77
N GLU A 123 17.63 15.60 -14.57
CA GLU A 123 16.24 15.41 -15.00
C GLU A 123 15.31 15.23 -13.78
N ARG A 124 15.68 14.41 -12.80
CA ARG A 124 14.90 14.24 -11.56
C ARG A 124 14.78 15.55 -10.77
N ARG A 125 15.84 16.34 -10.71
CA ARG A 125 15.82 17.65 -10.03
C ARG A 125 14.88 18.61 -10.77
N GLU A 126 14.94 18.64 -12.09
CA GLU A 126 14.08 19.48 -12.92
C GLU A 126 12.61 19.07 -12.77
N ILE A 127 12.30 17.78 -12.92
CA ILE A 127 10.94 17.25 -12.72
C ILE A 127 10.41 17.58 -11.32
N ASN A 128 11.24 17.46 -10.27
CA ASN A 128 10.80 17.80 -8.92
C ASN A 128 10.55 19.31 -8.76
N SER A 129 11.41 20.16 -9.33
CA SER A 129 11.20 21.61 -9.36
C SER A 129 9.92 21.99 -10.12
N GLU A 130 9.65 21.37 -11.26
CA GLU A 130 8.43 21.58 -12.02
C GLU A 130 7.19 21.12 -11.26
N LYS A 131 7.24 19.95 -10.61
CA LYS A 131 6.17 19.46 -9.74
C LYS A 131 5.89 20.43 -8.60
N ASP A 132 6.93 20.96 -7.94
CA ASP A 132 6.76 21.92 -6.85
C ASP A 132 6.17 23.25 -7.35
N ARG A 133 6.60 23.74 -8.51
CA ARG A 133 6.03 24.94 -9.15
C ARG A 133 4.58 24.71 -9.54
N LEU A 134 4.27 23.56 -10.14
CA LEU A 134 2.91 23.19 -10.51
C LEU A 134 2.02 23.05 -9.27
N ALA A 135 2.48 22.38 -8.23
CA ALA A 135 1.75 22.24 -6.98
C ALA A 135 1.46 23.60 -6.32
N LYS A 136 2.45 24.51 -6.28
CA LYS A 136 2.27 25.87 -5.74
C LYS A 136 1.27 26.68 -6.55
N THR A 137 1.45 26.75 -7.87
CA THR A 137 0.53 27.49 -8.76
C THR A 137 -0.88 26.91 -8.75
N TYR A 138 -1.00 25.59 -8.58
CA TYR A 138 -2.27 24.92 -8.42
C TYR A 138 -2.92 25.28 -7.08
N SER A 139 -2.17 25.22 -5.98
CA SER A 139 -2.64 25.60 -4.64
C SER A 139 -3.15 27.04 -4.61
N THR A 140 -2.38 27.99 -5.12
CA THR A 140 -2.79 29.40 -5.15
C THR A 140 -4.06 29.61 -5.96
N LYS A 141 -4.18 28.96 -7.13
CA LYS A 141 -5.42 29.00 -7.93
C LYS A 141 -6.61 28.42 -7.19
N MET A 142 -6.41 27.37 -6.39
CA MET A 142 -7.50 26.80 -5.59
C MET A 142 -7.91 27.73 -4.45
N ASP A 143 -6.96 28.38 -3.77
CA ASP A 143 -7.24 29.37 -2.73
C ASP A 143 -7.95 30.61 -3.29
N ASP A 144 -7.53 31.07 -4.47
CA ASP A 144 -8.20 32.15 -5.21
C ASP A 144 -9.63 31.75 -5.60
N LEU A 145 -9.83 30.53 -6.09
CA LEU A 145 -11.18 30.02 -6.40
C LEU A 145 -12.05 29.91 -5.14
N ASN A 146 -11.50 29.44 -4.02
CA ASN A 146 -12.20 29.38 -2.75
C ASN A 146 -12.65 30.77 -2.29
N SER A 147 -11.74 31.74 -2.30
CA SER A 147 -12.05 33.12 -1.87
C SER A 147 -13.06 33.80 -2.80
N LEU A 148 -12.94 33.58 -4.12
CA LEU A 148 -13.88 34.09 -5.12
C LEU A 148 -15.28 33.50 -4.91
N VAL A 149 -15.38 32.18 -4.72
CA VAL A 149 -16.66 31.50 -4.44
C VAL A 149 -17.28 32.04 -3.16
N LEU A 150 -16.51 32.26 -2.10
CA LEU A 150 -17.01 32.82 -0.84
C LEU A 150 -17.52 34.26 -1.03
N THR A 151 -16.76 35.10 -1.72
CA THR A 151 -17.12 36.50 -1.98
C THR A 151 -18.38 36.60 -2.84
N LEU A 152 -18.46 35.82 -3.92
CA LEU A 152 -19.63 35.78 -4.80
C LEU A 152 -20.88 35.24 -4.08
N ASN A 153 -20.73 34.25 -3.19
CA ASN A 153 -21.85 33.80 -2.36
C ASN A 153 -22.34 34.90 -1.42
N ALA A 154 -21.44 35.65 -0.80
CA ALA A 154 -21.81 36.76 0.07
C ALA A 154 -22.53 37.87 -0.72
N GLU A 155 -22.05 38.21 -1.92
CA GLU A 155 -22.70 39.20 -2.79
C GLU A 155 -24.13 38.78 -3.15
N ILE A 156 -24.32 37.53 -3.59
CA ILE A 156 -25.64 37.02 -3.99
C ILE A 156 -26.62 36.92 -2.81
N ASN A 157 -26.13 36.53 -1.64
CA ASN A 157 -26.96 36.33 -0.46
C ASN A 157 -27.18 37.62 0.35
N SER A 158 -26.70 38.76 -0.13
CA SER A 158 -26.97 40.04 0.52
C SER A 158 -28.46 40.40 0.42
N ASP A 159 -29.09 40.67 1.56
CA ASP A 159 -30.51 41.07 1.67
C ASP A 159 -30.87 42.34 0.87
N ALA A 160 -29.85 43.11 0.49
CA ALA A 160 -30.00 44.25 -0.40
C ALA A 160 -30.49 43.82 -1.79
N ASN A 161 -30.00 42.70 -2.33
CA ASN A 161 -30.38 42.22 -3.66
C ASN A 161 -31.81 41.67 -3.70
N SER A 162 -32.32 41.08 -2.61
CA SER A 162 -33.70 40.57 -2.57
C SER A 162 -34.72 41.69 -2.45
N LYS A 163 -34.52 42.62 -1.50
CA LYS A 163 -35.44 43.75 -1.30
C LYS A 163 -35.48 44.69 -2.49
N GLU A 164 -34.35 44.90 -3.16
CA GLU A 164 -34.30 45.72 -4.36
C GLU A 164 -35.00 45.04 -5.55
N LEU A 165 -34.81 43.72 -5.70
CA LEU A 165 -35.50 42.97 -6.76
C LEU A 165 -37.02 42.99 -6.56
N ASP A 166 -37.50 42.83 -5.32
CA ASP A 166 -38.93 42.87 -5.00
C ASP A 166 -39.54 44.24 -5.33
N ARG A 167 -38.85 45.34 -5.00
CA ARG A 167 -39.28 46.70 -5.41
C ARG A 167 -39.32 46.87 -6.92
N LEU A 168 -38.30 46.35 -7.61
CA LEU A 168 -38.22 46.43 -9.07
C LEU A 168 -39.35 45.64 -9.75
N TRP A 169 -39.84 44.57 -9.14
CA TRP A 169 -41.03 43.85 -9.64
C TRP A 169 -42.30 44.69 -9.57
N ASP A 170 -42.42 45.58 -8.59
CA ASP A 170 -43.54 46.51 -8.45
C ASP A 170 -43.41 47.73 -9.40
N GLU A 171 -42.17 48.20 -9.65
CA GLU A 171 -41.90 49.39 -10.48
C GLU A 171 -41.74 49.09 -11.99
N ASP A 172 -40.90 48.11 -12.36
CA ASP A 172 -40.67 47.65 -13.74
C ASP A 172 -40.41 46.12 -13.81
N PRO A 173 -41.45 45.32 -14.09
CA PRO A 173 -41.33 43.86 -14.21
C PRO A 173 -40.33 43.39 -15.29
N THR A 174 -40.08 44.18 -16.33
CA THR A 174 -39.19 43.79 -17.43
C THR A 174 -37.73 43.91 -17.04
N GLU A 175 -37.37 44.98 -16.32
CA GLU A 175 -36.03 45.14 -15.77
C GLU A 175 -35.77 44.15 -14.63
N ALA A 176 -36.75 43.93 -13.77
CA ALA A 176 -36.70 42.90 -12.73
C ALA A 176 -36.41 41.51 -13.31
N ALA A 177 -37.11 41.12 -14.38
CA ALA A 177 -36.88 39.83 -15.04
C ALA A 177 -35.47 39.70 -15.64
N LYS A 178 -34.88 40.77 -16.18
CA LYS A 178 -33.49 40.76 -16.68
C LYS A 178 -32.49 40.56 -15.55
N ILE A 179 -32.68 41.25 -14.43
CA ILE A 179 -31.81 41.15 -13.26
C ILE A 179 -31.95 39.77 -12.60
N ASP A 180 -33.17 39.26 -12.42
CA ASP A 180 -33.42 37.91 -11.89
C ASP A 180 -32.73 36.85 -12.76
N ARG A 181 -32.86 36.93 -14.09
CA ARG A 181 -32.16 36.02 -15.01
C ARG A 181 -30.64 36.08 -14.83
N LYS A 182 -30.08 37.27 -14.65
CA LYS A 182 -28.64 37.46 -14.40
C LYS A 182 -28.23 36.86 -13.06
N LEU A 183 -29.04 37.06 -12.01
CA LEU A 183 -28.79 36.51 -10.67
C LEU A 183 -28.89 34.98 -10.65
N ARG A 184 -29.89 34.41 -11.31
CA ARG A 184 -30.03 32.95 -11.49
C ARG A 184 -28.82 32.34 -12.20
N ARG A 185 -28.39 32.93 -13.32
CA ARG A 185 -27.17 32.49 -14.03
C ARG A 185 -25.94 32.54 -13.13
N ARG A 186 -25.77 33.60 -12.34
CA ARG A 186 -24.65 33.71 -11.38
C ARG A 186 -24.73 32.62 -10.30
N ARG A 187 -25.92 32.36 -9.73
CA ARG A 187 -26.15 31.28 -8.76
C ARG A 187 -25.80 29.91 -9.34
N GLU A 188 -26.21 29.63 -10.58
CA GLU A 188 -25.87 28.40 -11.28
C GLU A 188 -24.35 28.25 -11.45
N THR A 189 -23.66 29.29 -11.93
CA THR A 189 -22.20 29.28 -12.08
C THR A 189 -21.48 29.03 -10.76
N ILE A 190 -21.91 29.67 -9.67
CA ILE A 190 -21.33 29.46 -8.34
C ILE A 190 -21.60 28.06 -7.84
N SER A 191 -22.82 27.54 -8.00
CA SER A 191 -23.16 26.17 -7.61
C SER A 191 -22.31 25.15 -8.37
N GLN A 192 -22.05 25.38 -9.66
CA GLN A 192 -21.15 24.54 -10.45
C GLN A 192 -19.69 24.64 -9.97
N ALA A 193 -19.20 25.85 -9.68
CA ALA A 193 -17.86 26.06 -9.15
C ALA A 193 -17.68 25.39 -7.77
N GLN A 194 -18.65 25.52 -6.87
CA GLN A 194 -18.68 24.85 -5.57
C GLN A 194 -18.67 23.33 -5.71
N LYS A 195 -19.45 22.79 -6.66
CA LYS A 195 -19.45 21.35 -6.92
C LYS A 195 -18.07 20.88 -7.37
N LYS A 196 -17.48 21.53 -8.39
CA LYS A 196 -16.12 21.21 -8.87
C LYS A 196 -15.08 21.28 -7.75
N LEU A 197 -15.18 22.29 -6.89
CA LEU A 197 -14.30 22.44 -5.74
C LEU A 197 -14.43 21.29 -4.75
N ARG A 198 -15.66 20.90 -4.39
CA ARG A 198 -15.90 19.74 -3.52
C ARG A 198 -15.41 18.44 -4.14
N ASP A 199 -15.71 18.21 -5.42
CA ASP A 199 -15.26 17.02 -6.15
C ASP A 199 -13.73 16.95 -6.16
N HIS A 200 -13.06 18.09 -6.36
CA HIS A 200 -11.60 18.17 -6.32
C HIS A 200 -11.03 17.91 -4.91
N GLN A 201 -11.59 18.53 -3.87
CA GLN A 201 -11.19 18.26 -2.48
C GLN A 201 -11.35 16.78 -2.12
N GLN A 202 -12.44 16.15 -2.57
CA GLN A 202 -12.69 14.74 -2.37
C GLN A 202 -11.66 13.87 -3.10
N ALA A 203 -11.28 14.23 -4.32
CA ALA A 203 -10.25 13.51 -5.09
C ALA A 203 -8.87 13.61 -4.43
N GLN A 204 -8.48 14.81 -3.97
CA GLN A 204 -7.23 15.00 -3.22
C GLN A 204 -7.21 14.17 -1.93
N PHE A 205 -8.31 14.19 -1.19
CA PHE A 205 -8.45 13.38 0.01
C PHE A 205 -8.34 11.89 -0.31
N GLN A 206 -8.97 11.40 -1.38
CA GLN A 206 -8.85 10.01 -1.82
C GLN A 206 -7.40 9.62 -2.18
N GLU A 207 -6.63 10.50 -2.81
CA GLU A 207 -5.22 10.17 -3.10
C GLU A 207 -4.39 10.09 -1.83
N VAL A 208 -4.58 11.01 -0.87
CA VAL A 208 -3.94 10.95 0.44
C VAL A 208 -4.30 9.65 1.17
N LEU A 209 -5.58 9.25 1.16
CA LEU A 209 -6.02 7.98 1.73
C LEU A 209 -5.29 6.79 1.10
N ARG A 210 -5.13 6.80 -0.22
CA ARG A 210 -4.44 5.72 -0.96
C ARG A 210 -2.95 5.68 -0.65
N GLU A 211 -2.31 6.83 -0.49
CA GLU A 211 -0.89 6.91 -0.09
C GLU A 211 -0.68 6.41 1.33
N GLU A 212 -1.53 6.81 2.28
CA GLU A 212 -1.47 6.34 3.65
C GLU A 212 -1.75 4.84 3.75
N GLN A 213 -2.72 4.32 2.99
CA GLN A 213 -2.97 2.89 2.86
C GLN A 213 -1.72 2.13 2.39
N LYS A 214 -0.98 2.66 1.40
CA LYS A 214 0.28 2.04 0.95
C LYS A 214 1.34 2.02 2.06
N LYS A 215 1.49 3.11 2.81
CA LYS A 215 2.45 3.18 3.94
C LYS A 215 2.09 2.16 5.02
N VAL A 216 0.81 2.04 5.35
CA VAL A 216 0.30 1.04 6.31
C VAL A 216 0.53 -0.38 5.78
N ALA A 217 0.26 -0.64 4.50
CA ALA A 217 0.50 -1.94 3.87
C ALA A 217 1.97 -2.38 3.89
N LEU A 218 2.90 -1.43 3.69
CA LEU A 218 4.35 -1.66 3.78
C LEU A 218 4.78 -2.05 5.20
N LYS A 219 4.21 -1.42 6.23
CA LYS A 219 4.55 -1.69 7.64
C LYS A 219 3.87 -2.94 8.20
N TYR A 220 2.63 -3.21 7.79
CA TYR A 220 1.81 -4.32 8.27
C TYR A 220 1.36 -5.19 7.08
N PRO A 221 2.22 -6.06 6.54
CA PRO A 221 1.86 -6.96 5.44
C PRO A 221 0.68 -7.88 5.79
N GLU A 222 0.48 -8.17 7.08
CA GLU A 222 -0.65 -8.93 7.62
C GLU A 222 -2.03 -8.31 7.34
N LEU A 223 -2.09 -7.01 7.02
CA LEU A 223 -3.32 -6.35 6.57
C LEU A 223 -3.72 -6.69 5.14
N GLN A 224 -2.80 -7.22 4.32
CA GLN A 224 -3.09 -7.66 2.95
C GLN A 224 -3.95 -8.94 2.94
N ASP A 225 -3.90 -9.72 4.02
CA ASP A 225 -4.77 -10.88 4.20
C ASP A 225 -6.17 -10.41 4.61
N PRO A 226 -7.23 -10.69 3.83
CA PRO A 226 -8.59 -10.23 4.13
C PRO A 226 -9.10 -10.66 5.51
N VAL A 227 -8.67 -11.82 6.00
CA VAL A 227 -9.12 -12.37 7.29
C VAL A 227 -8.42 -11.67 8.45
N LYS A 228 -7.08 -11.59 8.39
CA LYS A 228 -6.29 -10.93 9.44
C LYS A 228 -6.54 -9.43 9.44
N GLY A 229 -6.65 -8.81 8.27
CA GLY A 229 -7.01 -7.41 8.08
C GLY A 229 -8.34 -7.08 8.76
N ASN A 230 -9.40 -7.82 8.46
CA ASN A 230 -10.72 -7.58 9.07
C ASN A 230 -10.72 -7.80 10.59
N SER A 231 -9.95 -8.77 11.08
CA SER A 231 -9.81 -8.99 12.52
C SER A 231 -9.09 -7.82 13.21
N LEU A 232 -8.00 -7.30 12.61
CA LEU A 232 -7.24 -6.19 13.16
C LEU A 232 -8.08 -4.90 13.17
N LYS A 233 -8.85 -4.63 12.10
CA LYS A 233 -9.82 -3.53 12.04
C LYS A 233 -10.82 -3.60 13.18
N SER A 234 -11.47 -4.75 13.34
CA SER A 234 -12.50 -4.92 14.38
C SER A 234 -11.91 -4.73 15.78
N ASN A 235 -10.71 -5.27 16.02
CA ASN A 235 -10.00 -5.10 17.29
C ASN A 235 -9.61 -3.63 17.52
N MET A 236 -9.23 -2.92 16.47
CA MET A 236 -8.88 -1.49 16.51
C MET A 236 -10.08 -0.63 16.87
N VAL A 237 -11.21 -0.83 16.20
CA VAL A 237 -12.47 -0.14 16.51
C VAL A 237 -12.87 -0.43 17.97
N ASN A 238 -12.88 -1.69 18.39
CA ASN A 238 -13.21 -2.07 19.76
C ASN A 238 -12.28 -1.45 20.80
N TYR A 239 -10.98 -1.38 20.51
CA TYR A 239 -10.00 -0.75 21.38
C TYR A 239 -10.25 0.76 21.52
N LEU A 240 -10.48 1.46 20.41
CA LEU A 240 -10.79 2.90 20.42
C LEU A 240 -12.12 3.20 21.15
N LEU A 241 -13.17 2.41 20.89
CA LEU A 241 -14.44 2.51 21.62
C LEU A 241 -14.23 2.30 23.13
N SER A 242 -13.39 1.33 23.53
CA SER A 242 -13.06 1.10 24.94
C SER A 242 -12.31 2.26 25.60
N LYS A 243 -11.70 3.14 24.81
CA LYS A 243 -11.01 4.35 25.24
C LYS A 243 -11.91 5.59 25.23
N GLY A 244 -13.16 5.48 24.77
CA GLY A 244 -14.14 6.57 24.76
C GLY A 244 -14.19 7.35 23.45
N PHE A 245 -13.53 6.90 22.38
CA PHE A 245 -13.70 7.47 21.05
C PHE A 245 -15.08 7.16 20.50
N ASN A 246 -15.67 8.08 19.73
CA ASN A 246 -16.92 7.85 19.01
C ASN A 246 -16.65 7.31 17.59
N ASP A 247 -17.68 6.82 16.90
CA ASP A 247 -17.52 6.25 15.55
C ASP A 247 -17.00 7.26 14.51
N LYS A 248 -17.30 8.55 14.65
CA LYS A 248 -16.76 9.60 13.75
C LYS A 248 -15.26 9.76 13.97
N ASP A 249 -14.79 9.70 15.20
CA ASP A 249 -13.36 9.82 15.52
C ASP A 249 -12.60 8.60 14.97
N VAL A 250 -13.18 7.40 15.11
CA VAL A 250 -12.64 6.15 14.57
C VAL A 250 -12.55 6.20 13.04
N ASN A 251 -13.57 6.72 12.37
CA ASN A 251 -13.59 6.89 10.91
C ASN A 251 -12.65 7.99 10.41
N SER A 252 -12.19 8.86 11.31
CA SER A 252 -11.19 9.89 11.02
C SER A 252 -9.76 9.38 11.16
N VAL A 253 -9.57 8.10 11.52
CA VAL A 253 -8.25 7.46 11.56
C VAL A 253 -7.85 6.99 10.15
N TYR A 254 -7.14 7.86 9.43
CA TYR A 254 -6.60 7.54 8.10
C TYR A 254 -5.07 7.67 8.00
N ASP A 255 -4.45 8.38 8.94
CA ASP A 255 -3.00 8.59 8.96
C ASP A 255 -2.26 7.34 9.46
N SER A 256 -1.21 6.92 8.75
CA SER A 256 -0.37 5.76 9.12
C SER A 256 0.21 5.88 10.54
N ARG A 257 0.51 7.10 11.00
CA ARG A 257 1.08 7.34 12.34
C ARG A 257 0.05 7.10 13.44
N MET A 258 -1.20 7.49 13.20
CA MET A 258 -2.28 7.20 14.12
C MET A 258 -2.50 5.70 14.22
N PHE A 259 -2.48 5.02 13.07
CA PHE A 259 -2.58 3.57 13.01
C PHE A 259 -1.49 2.88 13.85
N ASP A 260 -0.23 3.32 13.75
CA ASP A 260 0.88 2.78 14.55
C ASP A 260 0.63 2.90 16.05
N VAL A 261 0.26 4.11 16.51
CA VAL A 261 -0.02 4.36 17.93
C VAL A 261 -1.15 3.49 18.45
N ILE A 262 -2.18 3.28 17.63
CA ILE A 262 -3.33 2.46 18.02
C ILE A 262 -2.94 0.98 18.10
N VAL A 263 -2.23 0.46 17.10
CA VAL A 263 -1.75 -0.93 17.10
C VAL A 263 -0.82 -1.19 18.27
N ASP A 264 0.09 -0.28 18.59
CA ASP A 264 0.98 -0.38 19.74
C ASP A 264 0.20 -0.36 21.06
N GLY A 265 -0.77 0.54 21.18
CA GLY A 265 -1.67 0.61 22.34
C GLY A 265 -2.49 -0.68 22.54
N MET A 266 -2.98 -1.27 21.45
CA MET A 266 -3.67 -2.56 21.45
C MET A 266 -2.76 -3.69 21.92
N LYS A 267 -1.59 -3.85 21.28
CA LYS A 267 -0.59 -4.87 21.62
C LYS A 267 -0.17 -4.73 23.09
N TYR A 268 0.02 -3.51 23.58
CA TYR A 268 0.34 -3.26 24.98
C TYR A 268 -0.79 -3.72 25.92
N ASN A 269 -2.04 -3.41 25.60
CA ASN A 269 -3.19 -3.80 26.41
C ASN A 269 -3.37 -5.32 26.44
N ASP A 270 -3.22 -5.99 25.31
CA ASP A 270 -3.31 -7.45 25.21
C ASP A 270 -2.18 -8.13 25.99
N ASN A 271 -0.95 -7.63 25.85
CA ASN A 271 0.18 -8.10 26.66
C ASN A 271 -0.04 -7.89 28.16
N LYS A 272 -0.66 -6.78 28.57
CA LYS A 272 -1.02 -6.53 29.98
C LYS A 272 -2.05 -7.53 30.50
N LYS A 273 -3.02 -7.94 29.69
CA LYS A 273 -4.00 -9.00 30.03
C LYS A 273 -3.38 -10.40 30.08
N LEU A 274 -2.37 -10.66 29.25
CA LEU A 274 -1.66 -11.96 29.20
C LEU A 274 -0.66 -12.16 30.34
N LYS A 275 0.01 -11.09 30.81
CA LYS A 275 0.98 -11.16 31.92
C LYS A 275 0.45 -11.85 33.19
N PRO A 276 -0.75 -11.55 33.73
CA PRO A 276 -1.24 -12.24 34.94
C PRO A 276 -1.49 -13.74 34.71
N THR A 277 -1.95 -14.15 33.53
CA THR A 277 -2.19 -15.56 33.21
C THR A 277 -0.89 -16.34 32.94
N LEU A 278 0.13 -15.72 32.36
CA LEU A 278 1.44 -16.35 32.13
C LEU A 278 2.19 -16.64 33.44
N VAL A 279 2.13 -15.74 34.43
CA VAL A 279 2.74 -15.96 35.75
C VAL A 279 2.08 -17.13 36.49
N SER A 280 0.76 -17.32 36.32
CA SER A 280 0.02 -18.47 36.89
C SER A 280 0.28 -19.80 36.17
N LYS A 281 0.80 -19.76 34.93
CA LYS A 281 1.20 -20.93 34.12
C LYS A 281 2.68 -21.28 34.21
N LYS A 282 3.42 -20.76 35.20
CA LYS A 282 4.70 -21.37 35.60
C LYS A 282 4.41 -22.79 36.08
N VAL A 283 4.50 -23.74 35.17
CA VAL A 283 4.54 -25.18 35.47
C VAL A 283 5.66 -25.35 36.48
N LYS A 284 5.32 -25.77 37.71
CA LYS A 284 6.34 -26.18 38.70
C LYS A 284 7.24 -27.17 37.98
N PRO A 285 8.58 -26.97 37.94
CA PRO A 285 9.46 -27.84 37.19
C PRO A 285 9.16 -29.28 37.58
N SER A 286 8.68 -30.09 36.62
CA SER A 286 8.44 -31.50 36.88
C SER A 286 9.79 -32.11 37.23
N ARG A 287 9.89 -32.63 38.45
CA ARG A 287 11.01 -33.35 39.07
C ARG A 287 12.25 -33.44 38.16
N VAL A 288 13.27 -32.63 38.46
CA VAL A 288 14.60 -32.75 37.86
C VAL A 288 15.07 -34.20 37.95
N VAL A 289 15.12 -34.88 36.81
CA VAL A 289 15.88 -36.12 36.65
C VAL A 289 17.34 -35.70 36.60
N LYS A 290 18.11 -36.03 37.64
CA LYS A 290 19.56 -35.89 37.60
C LYS A 290 20.08 -36.84 36.53
N SER A 291 20.46 -36.30 35.38
CA SER A 291 21.25 -37.02 34.37
C SER A 291 22.55 -37.47 35.03
N GLY A 292 22.80 -38.79 35.10
CA GLY A 292 24.14 -39.29 35.43
C GLY A 292 24.26 -40.55 36.28
N VAL A 293 23.19 -41.08 36.87
CA VAL A 293 23.28 -42.38 37.59
C VAL A 293 22.61 -43.45 36.74
N LYS A 294 23.39 -44.40 36.22
CA LYS A 294 22.85 -45.61 35.59
C LYS A 294 22.10 -46.37 36.68
N SER A 295 20.77 -46.34 36.65
CA SER A 295 19.96 -47.16 37.55
C SER A 295 20.30 -48.63 37.29
N THR A 296 20.65 -49.36 38.35
CA THR A 296 20.90 -50.79 38.24
C THR A 296 19.58 -51.51 37.93
N LYS A 297 19.64 -52.68 37.29
CA LYS A 297 18.42 -53.49 37.00
C LYS A 297 17.62 -53.80 38.28
N GLU A 298 18.31 -53.88 39.42
CA GLU A 298 17.74 -54.07 40.76
C GLU A 298 16.94 -52.84 41.24
N GLU A 299 17.45 -51.63 41.03
CA GLU A 299 16.72 -50.40 41.38
C GLU A 299 15.46 -50.22 40.52
N GLN A 300 15.54 -50.54 39.22
CA GLN A 300 14.38 -50.46 38.32
C GLN A 300 13.30 -51.49 38.68
N THR A 301 13.71 -52.70 39.06
CA THR A 301 12.78 -53.75 39.51
C THR A 301 12.13 -53.37 40.84
N GLN A 302 12.87 -52.81 41.79
CA GLN A 302 12.32 -52.30 43.07
C GLN A 302 11.36 -51.11 42.87
N ALA A 303 11.70 -50.15 42.00
CA ALA A 303 10.84 -49.00 41.72
C ALA A 303 9.50 -49.44 41.10
N SER A 304 9.54 -50.32 40.09
CA SER A 304 8.32 -50.84 39.48
C SER A 304 7.49 -51.70 40.44
N ARG A 305 8.12 -52.43 41.38
CA ARG A 305 7.42 -53.15 42.45
C ARG A 305 6.65 -52.19 43.35
N LEU A 306 7.31 -51.11 43.79
CA LEU A 306 6.69 -50.10 44.65
C LEU A 306 5.51 -49.41 43.95
N GLU A 307 5.60 -49.17 42.65
CA GLU A 307 4.49 -48.63 41.85
C GLU A 307 3.31 -49.60 41.76
N LYS A 308 3.56 -50.89 41.47
CA LYS A 308 2.50 -51.91 41.43
C LYS A 308 1.84 -52.11 42.81
N ILE A 309 2.60 -52.07 43.90
CA ILE A 309 2.05 -52.10 45.27
C ILE A 309 1.18 -50.88 45.55
N LYS A 310 1.62 -49.68 45.13
CA LYS A 310 0.83 -48.44 45.28
C LYS A 310 -0.45 -48.48 44.45
N MET A 311 -0.39 -49.00 43.22
CA MET A 311 -1.55 -49.20 42.35
C MET A 311 -2.55 -50.16 43.02
N LEU A 312 -2.09 -51.32 43.50
CA LEU A 312 -2.93 -52.27 44.20
C LEU A 312 -3.55 -51.68 45.48
N LYS A 313 -2.78 -50.93 46.28
CA LYS A 313 -3.31 -50.23 47.46
C LYS A 313 -4.38 -49.20 47.11
N LYS A 314 -4.29 -48.60 45.92
CA LYS A 314 -5.24 -47.56 45.46
C LYS A 314 -6.46 -48.15 44.76
N SER A 315 -6.31 -49.23 44.00
CA SER A 315 -7.36 -49.83 43.19
C SER A 315 -8.09 -50.97 43.89
N GLY A 316 -7.42 -51.71 44.78
CA GLY A 316 -7.96 -52.88 45.49
C GLY A 316 -8.37 -54.05 44.57
N ARG A 317 -8.01 -54.01 43.29
CA ARG A 317 -8.51 -54.95 42.28
C ARG A 317 -7.71 -56.27 42.27
N PRO A 318 -8.37 -57.43 42.12
CA PRO A 318 -7.68 -58.73 42.08
C PRO A 318 -6.73 -58.85 40.90
N LYS A 319 -7.03 -58.18 39.78
CA LYS A 319 -6.17 -58.12 38.59
C LYS A 319 -4.81 -57.46 38.85
N ASP A 320 -4.78 -56.43 39.71
CA ASP A 320 -3.55 -55.73 40.04
C ASP A 320 -2.73 -56.52 41.07
N ALA A 321 -3.39 -57.36 41.88
CA ALA A 321 -2.73 -58.32 42.77
C ALA A 321 -2.07 -59.46 41.97
N THR A 322 -2.76 -59.98 40.95
CA THR A 322 -2.17 -60.99 40.05
C THR A 322 -0.98 -60.43 39.28
N ASP A 323 -1.05 -59.19 38.78
CA ASP A 323 0.05 -58.57 38.03
C ASP A 323 1.28 -58.24 38.92
N LEU A 324 1.08 -58.10 40.23
CA LEU A 324 2.17 -58.03 41.20
C LEU A 324 2.80 -59.40 41.46
N LEU A 325 1.99 -60.46 41.53
CA LEU A 325 2.44 -61.83 41.84
C LEU A 325 3.10 -62.55 40.66
N MET A 326 2.60 -62.34 39.43
CA MET A 326 3.12 -62.98 38.20
C MET A 326 4.58 -62.63 37.88
N ARG A 327 5.18 -61.69 38.61
CA ARG A 327 6.60 -61.34 38.49
C ARG A 327 7.51 -62.15 39.42
N TYR A 328 6.94 -62.96 40.32
CA TYR A 328 7.65 -63.82 41.28
C TYR A 328 7.55 -65.32 40.97
N LEU A 329 6.83 -65.67 39.90
CA LEU A 329 6.79 -67.01 39.31
C LEU A 329 7.77 -67.07 38.14
#